data_AF-A0A1V8U6Q7-F1
#
_entry.id   AF-A0A1V8U6Q7-F1
#
_cell.length_a   1.000
_cell.length_b   1.000
_cell.length_c   1.000
_cell.angle_alpha   90.00
_cell.angle_beta   90.00
_cell.angle_gamma   90.00
#
_symmetry.space_group_name_H-M   'P 1'
#
loop_
_entity.id
_entity.type
_entity.pdbx_description
1 polymer ?
#
loop_
_entity_poly.entity_id
_entity_poly.type
_entity_poly.pdbx_seq_one_letter_code
_entity_poly.pdbx_strand_id
1 'polypeptide(L)'
;MDVTAVPHNAAANEPDSQRFQREVGEISAGTRHLFETYSHIPPDQVTKHITTVRDKAWAIHPYPCIGRWRFLDLGLGLHRCYPDVLARLKTGGQTFLDLGCAFAQDIRRLAADGVDSTKLYACDLRLDFLDLGYELFRDKESLKATFFEADVFAEGGPLDQYEGHFDIIQASS
;
A
#
# COMPACT_ATOMS: atom_id res chain seq x y z
N MET A 1 -12.71 -11.20 -31.00
CA MET A 1 -12.81 -9.73 -30.88
C MET A 1 -11.51 -9.28 -30.26
N ASP A 2 -10.82 -8.39 -30.94
CA ASP A 2 -9.47 -7.94 -30.59
C ASP A 2 -9.57 -7.04 -29.35
N VAL A 3 -9.19 -7.58 -28.19
CA VAL A 3 -9.11 -6.84 -26.93
C VAL A 3 -7.78 -6.11 -26.94
N THR A 4 -7.69 -5.03 -27.70
CA THR A 4 -6.59 -4.09 -27.59
C THR A 4 -6.53 -3.64 -26.13
N ALA A 5 -5.43 -3.95 -25.45
CA ALA A 5 -5.16 -3.61 -24.07
C ALA A 5 -5.60 -2.17 -23.79
N VAL A 6 -6.60 -2.02 -22.92
CA VAL A 6 -6.95 -0.71 -22.37
C VAL A 6 -5.67 -0.19 -21.71
N PRO A 7 -5.15 0.99 -22.10
CA PRO A 7 -3.96 1.52 -21.48
C PRO A 7 -4.24 1.65 -19.98
N HIS A 8 -3.57 0.83 -19.18
CA HIS A 8 -3.82 0.69 -17.74
C HIS A 8 -3.48 1.97 -16.94
N ASN A 9 -3.09 3.06 -17.62
CA ASN A 9 -2.71 4.31 -17.01
C ASN A 9 -2.95 5.48 -17.97
N ALA A 10 -4.14 6.10 -17.89
CA ALA A 10 -4.46 7.32 -18.64
C ALA A 10 -3.49 8.49 -18.36
N ALA A 11 -2.83 8.47 -17.20
CA ALA A 11 -1.86 9.49 -16.80
C ALA A 11 -0.42 9.22 -17.31
N ALA A 12 -0.19 8.11 -18.04
CA ALA A 12 1.08 7.88 -18.74
C ALA A 12 1.36 8.92 -19.85
N ASN A 13 0.33 9.64 -20.30
CA ASN A 13 0.41 10.69 -21.32
C ASN A 13 0.67 12.10 -20.74
N GLU A 14 0.70 12.26 -19.41
CA GLU A 14 1.04 13.54 -18.79
C GLU A 14 2.56 13.80 -18.86
N PRO A 15 3.01 15.07 -19.02
CA PRO A 15 4.42 15.41 -18.93
C PRO A 15 5.02 15.00 -17.59
N ASP A 16 6.28 14.56 -17.57
CA ASP A 16 6.97 14.15 -16.33
C ASP A 16 6.92 15.23 -15.24
N SER A 17 6.97 16.52 -15.62
CA SER A 17 6.85 17.65 -14.70
C SER A 17 5.51 17.73 -13.96
N GLN A 18 4.46 17.07 -14.47
CA GLN A 18 3.16 16.96 -13.81
C GLN A 18 3.03 15.67 -13.00
N ARG A 19 3.78 14.62 -13.35
CA ARG A 19 3.72 13.29 -12.71
C ARG A 19 4.70 13.15 -11.54
N PHE A 20 5.71 13.99 -11.47
CA PHE A 20 6.79 13.91 -10.50
C PHE A 20 6.96 15.22 -9.73
N GLN A 21 6.86 15.14 -8.40
CA GLN A 21 7.14 16.24 -7.49
C GLN A 21 8.46 15.98 -6.79
N ARG A 22 9.48 16.82 -7.04
CA ARG A 22 10.84 16.57 -6.56
C ARG A 22 10.91 16.44 -5.04
N GLU A 23 10.35 17.40 -4.34
CA GLU A 23 10.37 17.46 -2.87
C GLU A 23 9.07 16.87 -2.32
N VAL A 24 9.19 16.22 -1.17
CA VAL A 24 8.01 15.85 -0.37
C VAL A 24 7.52 17.12 0.30
N GLY A 25 6.20 17.36 0.23
CA GLY A 25 5.58 18.43 1.01
C GLY A 25 5.59 18.13 2.51
N GLU A 26 4.67 18.76 3.24
CA GLU A 26 4.47 18.43 4.65
C GLU A 26 3.97 16.99 4.81
N ILE A 27 4.78 16.13 5.45
CA ILE A 27 4.38 14.78 5.81
C ILE A 27 3.47 14.86 7.05
N SER A 28 2.28 14.26 6.96
CA SER A 28 1.32 14.25 8.07
C SER A 28 1.94 13.68 9.35
N ALA A 29 1.48 14.16 10.52
CA ALA A 29 1.94 13.67 11.82
C ALA A 29 1.71 12.14 11.97
N GLY A 30 0.59 11.62 11.46
CA GLY A 30 0.28 10.20 11.51
C GLY A 30 1.24 9.36 10.66
N THR A 31 1.57 9.82 9.45
CA THR A 31 2.53 9.15 8.57
C THR A 31 3.94 9.20 9.15
N ARG A 32 4.38 10.36 9.69
CA ARG A 32 5.67 10.47 10.39
C ARG A 32 5.75 9.51 11.58
N HIS A 33 4.72 9.51 12.43
CA HIS A 33 4.67 8.66 13.60
C HIS A 33 4.79 7.18 13.24
N LEU A 34 4.16 6.74 12.14
CA LEU A 34 4.28 5.37 11.64
C LEU A 34 5.73 5.03 11.30
N PHE A 35 6.43 5.85 10.52
CA PHE A 35 7.83 5.60 10.17
C PHE A 35 8.78 5.64 11.39
N GLU A 36 8.53 6.54 12.33
CA GLU A 36 9.35 6.69 13.52
C GLU A 36 9.17 5.51 14.50
N THR A 37 7.94 5.05 14.70
CA THR A 37 7.63 4.03 15.71
C THR A 37 7.59 2.61 15.16
N TYR A 38 6.89 2.37 14.06
CA TYR A 38 6.75 1.03 13.47
C TYR A 38 8.01 0.63 12.71
N SER A 39 8.56 1.54 11.91
CA SER A 39 9.75 1.27 11.08
C SER A 39 11.07 1.61 11.76
N HIS A 40 11.02 2.17 12.98
CA HIS A 40 12.19 2.58 13.77
C HIS A 40 13.16 3.49 13.00
N ILE A 41 12.62 4.40 12.18
CA ILE A 41 13.43 5.36 11.43
C ILE A 41 13.61 6.62 12.31
N PRO A 42 14.85 7.08 12.54
CA PRO A 42 15.08 8.32 13.28
C PRO A 42 14.34 9.51 12.64
N PRO A 43 13.74 10.43 13.42
CA PRO A 43 12.93 11.55 12.89
C PRO A 43 13.65 12.40 11.84
N ASP A 44 14.96 12.62 12.00
CA ASP A 44 15.82 13.36 11.08
C ASP A 44 16.13 12.61 9.77
N GLN A 45 15.85 11.30 9.71
CA GLN A 45 16.12 10.44 8.57
C GLN A 45 14.87 10.07 7.76
N VAL A 46 13.66 10.33 8.27
CA VAL A 46 12.39 9.95 7.62
C VAL A 46 12.32 10.47 6.18
N THR A 47 12.51 11.78 5.99
CA THR A 47 12.43 12.39 4.64
C THR A 47 13.45 11.80 3.67
N LYS A 48 14.69 11.56 4.12
CA LYS A 48 15.74 10.98 3.28
C LYS A 48 15.39 9.54 2.88
N HIS A 49 14.89 8.75 3.84
CA HIS A 49 14.51 7.35 3.62
C HIS A 49 13.38 7.22 2.60
N ILE A 50 12.26 7.92 2.81
CA ILE A 50 11.11 7.85 1.90
C ILE A 50 11.46 8.35 0.49
N THR A 51 12.33 9.37 0.38
CA THR A 51 12.79 9.89 -0.92
C THR A 51 13.60 8.84 -1.66
N THR A 52 14.51 8.15 -0.96
CA THR A 52 15.35 7.09 -1.54
C THR A 52 14.48 5.95 -2.08
N VAL A 53 13.48 5.52 -1.32
CA VAL A 53 12.57 4.45 -1.75
C VAL A 53 11.68 4.90 -2.92
N ARG A 54 11.15 6.12 -2.89
CA ARG A 54 10.38 6.67 -4.02
C ARG A 54 11.20 6.68 -5.31
N ASP A 55 12.45 7.14 -5.25
CA ASP A 55 13.31 7.23 -6.44
C ASP A 55 13.59 5.84 -7.04
N LYS A 56 13.77 4.83 -6.19
CA LYS A 56 13.85 3.43 -6.63
C LYS A 56 12.55 2.97 -7.30
N ALA A 57 11.41 3.23 -6.66
CA ALA A 57 10.11 2.82 -7.19
C ALA A 57 9.79 3.50 -8.53
N TRP A 58 10.09 4.80 -8.67
CA TRP A 58 9.92 5.57 -9.89
C TRP A 58 10.75 5.00 -11.06
N ALA A 59 11.96 4.49 -10.76
CA ALA A 59 12.81 3.85 -11.75
C ALA A 59 12.28 2.48 -12.23
N ILE A 60 11.45 1.81 -11.42
CA ILE A 60 10.78 0.55 -11.82
C ILE A 60 9.56 0.87 -12.70
N HIS A 61 8.58 1.61 -12.15
CA HIS A 61 7.47 2.15 -12.93
C HIS A 61 7.23 3.62 -12.54
N PRO A 62 7.25 4.57 -13.50
CA PRO A 62 7.09 5.99 -13.22
C PRO A 62 5.61 6.37 -12.98
N TYR A 63 4.91 5.66 -12.10
CA TYR A 63 3.50 5.93 -11.85
C TYR A 63 3.32 7.28 -11.15
N PRO A 64 2.38 8.13 -11.59
CA PRO A 64 2.16 9.44 -10.97
C PRO A 64 1.86 9.36 -9.47
N CYS A 65 1.24 8.28 -8.99
CA CYS A 65 1.03 8.07 -7.55
C CYS A 65 2.35 7.98 -6.76
N ILE A 66 3.40 7.38 -7.33
CA ILE A 66 4.74 7.31 -6.74
C ILE A 66 5.41 8.68 -6.81
N GLY A 67 5.41 9.30 -8.01
CA GLY A 67 6.05 10.59 -8.23
C GLY A 67 5.42 11.74 -7.44
N ARG A 68 4.13 11.63 -7.09
CA ARG A 68 3.37 12.58 -6.26
C ARG A 68 3.23 12.13 -4.79
N TRP A 69 4.03 11.17 -4.33
CA TRP A 69 4.09 10.77 -2.92
C TRP A 69 2.81 10.17 -2.33
N ARG A 70 1.86 9.69 -3.15
CA ARG A 70 0.56 9.19 -2.66
C ARG A 70 0.66 7.97 -1.75
N PHE A 71 1.76 7.22 -1.81
CA PHE A 71 2.02 6.12 -0.88
C PHE A 71 2.25 6.58 0.58
N LEU A 72 2.40 7.89 0.82
CA LEU A 72 2.45 8.50 2.16
C LEU A 72 1.04 8.81 2.71
N ASP A 73 0.02 8.77 1.86
CA ASP A 73 -1.37 9.00 2.25
C ASP A 73 -1.93 7.72 2.88
N LEU A 74 -1.98 7.70 4.21
CA LEU A 74 -2.57 6.59 4.99
C LEU A 74 -4.11 6.71 5.00
N GLY A 75 -4.71 6.68 3.81
CA GLY A 75 -6.12 7.00 3.57
C GLY A 75 -7.09 6.16 4.40
N LEU A 76 -6.79 4.86 4.58
CA LEU A 76 -7.61 3.99 5.44
C LEU A 76 -7.71 4.54 6.86
N GLY A 77 -6.59 4.99 7.44
CA GLY A 77 -6.53 5.53 8.80
C GLY A 77 -7.30 6.84 9.00
N LEU A 78 -7.57 7.57 7.91
CA LEU A 78 -8.35 8.81 7.92
C LEU A 78 -9.84 8.58 7.69
N HIS A 79 -10.23 7.37 7.30
CA HIS A 79 -11.61 7.06 6.96
C HIS A 79 -12.49 6.99 8.22
N ARG A 80 -13.73 7.51 8.13
CA ARG A 80 -14.66 7.59 9.26
C ARG A 80 -14.99 6.24 9.91
N CYS A 81 -14.91 5.14 9.14
CA CYS A 81 -15.17 3.79 9.66
C CYS A 81 -13.90 3.10 10.20
N TYR A 82 -12.73 3.73 10.12
CA TYR A 82 -11.48 3.13 10.56
C TYR A 82 -11.51 2.64 12.02
N PRO A 83 -12.08 3.38 12.99
CA PRO A 83 -12.20 2.88 14.36
C PRO A 83 -13.00 1.57 14.46
N ASP A 84 -14.07 1.42 13.67
CA ASP A 84 -14.91 0.22 13.66
C ASP A 84 -14.19 -0.95 12.99
N VAL A 85 -13.50 -0.69 11.86
CA VAL A 85 -12.66 -1.68 11.17
C VAL A 85 -11.56 -2.19 12.11
N LEU A 86 -10.86 -1.27 12.78
CA LEU A 86 -9.78 -1.59 13.70
C LEU A 86 -10.28 -2.41 14.90
N ALA A 87 -11.40 -2.00 15.50
CA ALA A 87 -11.98 -2.72 16.64
C ALA A 87 -12.37 -4.15 16.27
N ARG A 88 -12.99 -4.32 15.09
CA ARG A 88 -13.36 -5.63 14.54
C ARG A 88 -12.15 -6.53 14.28
N LEU A 89 -11.12 -6.01 13.61
CA LEU A 89 -9.92 -6.80 13.30
C LEU A 89 -9.10 -7.16 14.54
N LYS A 90 -9.07 -6.29 15.56
CA LYS A 90 -8.41 -6.57 16.85
C LYS A 90 -9.04 -7.71 17.65
N THR A 91 -10.27 -8.13 17.32
CA THR A 91 -10.84 -9.34 17.91
C THR A 91 -10.09 -10.62 17.46
N GLY A 92 -9.33 -10.55 16.36
CA GLY A 92 -8.60 -11.68 15.78
C GLY A 92 -9.46 -12.67 14.99
N GLY A 93 -10.79 -12.49 15.01
CA GLY A 93 -11.74 -13.37 14.33
C GLY A 93 -12.03 -13.01 12.88
N GLN A 94 -11.55 -11.86 12.39
CA GLN A 94 -11.86 -11.34 11.07
C GLN A 94 -10.61 -11.13 10.21
N THR A 95 -10.79 -11.25 8.90
CA THR A 95 -9.75 -11.06 7.88
C THR A 95 -9.97 -9.78 7.08
N PHE A 96 -8.88 -9.22 6.57
CA PHE A 96 -8.89 -7.99 5.79
C PHE A 96 -8.16 -8.18 4.47
N LEU A 97 -8.70 -7.63 3.38
CA LEU A 97 -8.04 -7.54 2.08
C LEU A 97 -7.87 -6.09 1.64
N ASP A 98 -6.64 -5.72 1.26
CA ASP A 98 -6.32 -4.50 0.52
C ASP A 98 -6.19 -4.82 -0.99
N LEU A 99 -7.09 -4.26 -1.80
CA LEU A 99 -7.11 -4.42 -3.26
C LEU A 99 -6.40 -3.24 -3.94
N GLY A 100 -5.31 -3.53 -4.65
CA GLY A 100 -4.44 -2.51 -5.26
C GLY A 100 -3.46 -1.91 -4.25
N CYS A 101 -2.73 -2.78 -3.54
CA CYS A 101 -2.01 -2.39 -2.34
C CYS A 101 -0.74 -1.54 -2.57
N ALA A 102 -0.15 -1.53 -3.76
CA ALA A 102 1.15 -0.90 -4.03
C ALA A 102 2.25 -1.28 -3.01
N PHE A 103 2.63 -0.38 -2.09
CA PHE A 103 3.60 -0.64 -1.01
C PHE A 103 2.97 -1.29 0.23
N ALA A 104 1.67 -1.59 0.17
CA ALA A 104 0.83 -2.09 1.26
C ALA A 104 0.92 -1.24 2.54
N GLN A 105 0.89 0.08 2.39
CA GLN A 105 0.96 1.02 3.50
C GLN A 105 -0.23 0.90 4.47
N ASP A 106 -1.42 0.56 3.97
CA ASP A 106 -2.63 0.41 4.81
C ASP A 106 -2.56 -0.89 5.65
N ILE A 107 -2.01 -1.97 5.10
CA ILE A 107 -1.71 -3.21 5.86
C ILE A 107 -0.77 -2.90 7.03
N ARG A 108 0.26 -2.10 6.78
CA ARG A 108 1.26 -1.75 7.81
C ARG A 108 0.72 -0.76 8.81
N ARG A 109 -0.22 0.10 8.40
CA ARG A 109 -0.98 0.94 9.32
C ARG A 109 -1.82 0.10 10.29
N LEU A 110 -2.56 -0.91 9.78
CA LEU A 110 -3.33 -1.83 10.62
C LEU A 110 -2.43 -2.64 11.58
N ALA A 111 -1.30 -3.15 11.08
CA ALA A 111 -0.33 -3.88 11.89
C ALA A 111 0.27 -3.00 13.00
N ALA A 112 0.67 -1.76 12.67
CA ALA A 112 1.17 -0.79 13.65
C ALA A 112 0.14 -0.43 14.71
N ASP A 113 -1.15 -0.36 14.33
CA ASP A 113 -2.23 -0.12 15.27
C ASP A 113 -2.62 -1.37 16.10
N GLY A 114 -1.93 -2.51 15.91
CA GLY A 114 -2.04 -3.69 16.76
C GLY A 114 -2.95 -4.81 16.23
N VAL A 115 -3.25 -4.82 14.92
CA VAL A 115 -3.93 -5.96 14.29
C VAL A 115 -2.93 -7.10 14.06
N ASP A 116 -3.37 -8.34 14.31
CA ASP A 116 -2.60 -9.53 13.96
C ASP A 116 -2.38 -9.58 12.44
N SER A 117 -1.12 -9.36 12.03
CA SER A 117 -0.78 -9.31 10.60
C SER A 117 -1.04 -10.62 9.86
N THR A 118 -1.17 -11.77 10.53
CA THR A 118 -1.55 -13.04 9.88
C THR A 118 -3.00 -13.03 9.34
N LYS A 119 -3.81 -12.05 9.76
CA LYS A 119 -5.17 -11.81 9.27
C LYS A 119 -5.25 -10.77 8.16
N LEU A 120 -4.12 -10.20 7.77
CA LEU A 120 -4.04 -9.15 6.77
C LEU A 120 -3.57 -9.72 5.44
N TYR A 121 -4.31 -9.39 4.38
CA TYR A 121 -4.07 -9.81 3.02
C TYR A 121 -4.02 -8.58 2.13
N ALA A 122 -3.16 -8.62 1.13
CA ALA A 122 -3.03 -7.56 0.15
C ALA A 122 -2.74 -8.15 -1.21
N CYS A 123 -3.34 -7.58 -2.24
CA CYS A 123 -3.02 -7.95 -3.61
C CYS A 123 -2.94 -6.73 -4.51
N ASP A 124 -2.20 -6.90 -5.60
CA ASP A 124 -2.06 -5.92 -6.66
C ASP A 124 -1.89 -6.69 -7.97
N LEU A 125 -2.02 -6.00 -9.09
CA LEU A 125 -1.79 -6.59 -10.41
C LEU A 125 -0.33 -7.03 -10.57
N ARG A 126 0.60 -6.34 -9.88
CA ARG A 126 2.03 -6.68 -9.83
C ARG A 126 2.59 -6.40 -8.45
N LEU A 127 3.42 -7.31 -7.93
CA LEU A 127 4.09 -7.14 -6.63
C LEU A 127 5.49 -6.51 -6.76
N ASP A 128 5.80 -5.85 -7.88
CA ASP A 128 7.09 -5.19 -8.14
C ASP A 128 7.51 -4.19 -7.04
N PHE A 129 6.54 -3.65 -6.29
CA PHE A 129 6.79 -2.72 -5.19
C PHE A 129 6.83 -3.37 -3.81
N LEU A 130 6.55 -4.68 -3.69
CA LEU A 130 6.46 -5.34 -2.39
C LEU A 130 7.80 -5.33 -1.64
N ASP A 131 8.91 -5.63 -2.33
CA ASP A 131 10.25 -5.55 -1.75
C ASP A 131 10.61 -4.11 -1.34
N LEU A 132 10.17 -3.12 -2.12
CA LEU A 132 10.32 -1.71 -1.72
C LEU A 132 9.40 -1.35 -0.55
N GLY A 133 8.24 -1.98 -0.40
CA GLY A 133 7.41 -1.85 0.79
C GLY A 133 8.14 -2.37 2.04
N TYR A 134 8.77 -3.54 1.94
CA TYR A 134 9.63 -4.05 3.02
C TYR A 134 10.81 -3.13 3.32
N GLU A 135 11.43 -2.52 2.31
CA GLU A 135 12.48 -1.51 2.52
C GLU A 135 11.93 -0.24 3.17
N LEU A 136 10.78 0.24 2.71
CA LEU A 136 10.10 1.45 3.19
C LEU A 136 9.78 1.35 4.67
N PHE A 137 9.29 0.18 5.11
CA PHE A 137 8.78 0.00 6.46
C PHE A 137 9.67 -0.85 7.39
N ARG A 138 10.75 -1.45 6.87
CA ARG A 138 11.75 -2.24 7.62
C ARG A 138 11.16 -3.42 8.41
N ASP A 139 10.19 -4.10 7.83
CA ASP A 139 9.34 -5.08 8.53
C ASP A 139 9.34 -6.48 7.91
N LYS A 140 10.32 -6.79 7.03
CA LYS A 140 10.40 -8.10 6.34
C LYS A 140 10.37 -9.29 7.30
N GLU A 141 10.98 -9.15 8.46
CA GLU A 141 11.05 -10.21 9.48
C GLU A 141 9.85 -10.21 10.44
N SER A 142 9.16 -9.08 10.60
CA SER A 142 8.09 -8.91 11.61
C SER A 142 6.68 -9.01 11.02
N LEU A 143 6.45 -8.49 9.81
CA LEU A 143 5.16 -8.53 9.14
C LEU A 143 4.85 -9.94 8.61
N LYS A 144 3.68 -10.49 8.97
CA LYS A 144 3.22 -11.83 8.57
C LYS A 144 1.97 -11.80 7.69
N ALA A 145 1.73 -10.67 7.02
CA ALA A 145 0.67 -10.51 6.04
C ALA A 145 0.90 -11.39 4.81
N THR A 146 -0.19 -11.76 4.16
CA THR A 146 -0.15 -12.52 2.89
C THR A 146 -0.26 -11.57 1.72
N PHE A 147 0.71 -11.62 0.82
CA PHE A 147 0.73 -10.84 -0.42
C PHE A 147 0.62 -11.78 -1.62
N PHE A 148 -0.21 -11.42 -2.59
CA PHE A 148 -0.35 -12.21 -3.82
C PHE A 148 -0.68 -11.31 -5.01
N GLU A 149 -0.29 -11.73 -6.21
CA GLU A 149 -0.66 -11.05 -7.46
C GLU A 149 -2.07 -11.48 -7.87
N ALA A 150 -2.90 -10.52 -8.27
CA ALA A 150 -4.22 -10.80 -8.80
C ALA A 150 -4.72 -9.66 -9.71
N ASP A 151 -5.37 -10.04 -10.80
CA ASP A 151 -6.22 -9.14 -11.58
C ASP A 151 -7.67 -9.33 -11.12
N VAL A 152 -8.24 -8.32 -10.46
CA VAL A 152 -9.63 -8.36 -9.96
C VAL A 152 -10.67 -8.42 -11.08
N PHE A 153 -10.28 -8.08 -12.31
CA PHE A 153 -11.16 -8.10 -13.48
C PHE A 153 -11.00 -9.36 -14.34
N ALA A 154 -10.04 -10.24 -14.03
CA ALA A 154 -9.86 -11.49 -14.74
C ALA A 154 -10.96 -12.51 -14.38
N GLU A 155 -11.36 -13.32 -15.36
CA GLU A 155 -12.18 -14.50 -15.10
C GLU A 155 -11.29 -15.59 -14.48
N GLY A 156 -11.53 -15.86 -13.20
CA GLY A 156 -10.77 -16.80 -12.40
C GLY A 156 -9.38 -16.29 -11.99
N GLY A 157 -8.69 -17.06 -11.16
CA GLY A 157 -7.29 -16.80 -10.78
C GLY A 157 -7.03 -16.88 -9.27
N PRO A 158 -5.94 -16.25 -8.78
CA PRO A 158 -5.54 -16.35 -7.38
C PRO A 158 -6.57 -15.85 -6.37
N LEU A 159 -7.56 -15.03 -6.77
CA LEU A 159 -8.65 -14.61 -5.89
C LEU A 159 -9.67 -15.72 -5.63
N ASP A 160 -9.84 -16.70 -6.53
CA ASP A 160 -10.82 -17.77 -6.40
C ASP A 160 -10.58 -18.64 -5.16
N GLN A 161 -9.31 -18.83 -4.78
CA GLN A 161 -8.94 -19.60 -3.59
C GLN A 161 -9.39 -18.95 -2.27
N TYR A 162 -9.82 -17.69 -2.32
CA TYR A 162 -10.26 -16.90 -1.18
C TYR A 162 -11.78 -16.64 -1.18
N GLU A 163 -12.56 -17.38 -1.96
CA GLU A 163 -14.02 -17.25 -1.95
C GLU A 163 -14.58 -17.43 -0.52
N GLY A 164 -15.32 -16.43 -0.05
CA GLY A 164 -15.90 -16.40 1.31
C GLY A 164 -14.90 -16.17 2.45
N HIS A 165 -13.62 -15.87 2.16
CA HIS A 165 -12.56 -15.75 3.17
C HIS A 165 -12.47 -14.36 3.83
N PHE A 166 -12.86 -13.28 3.14
CA PHE A 166 -12.64 -11.91 3.60
C PHE A 166 -13.87 -11.26 4.25
N ASP A 167 -13.72 -10.74 5.48
CA ASP A 167 -14.79 -10.00 6.18
C ASP A 167 -14.85 -8.50 5.82
N ILE A 168 -13.69 -7.93 5.49
CA ILE A 168 -13.52 -6.50 5.19
C ILE A 168 -12.60 -6.39 3.98
N ILE A 169 -13.05 -5.65 2.96
CA ILE A 169 -12.28 -5.37 1.76
C ILE A 169 -12.13 -3.86 1.65
N GLN A 170 -10.89 -3.41 1.47
CA GLN A 170 -10.57 -2.05 1.08
C GLN A 170 -10.18 -2.03 -0.39
N ALA A 171 -10.70 -1.04 -1.11
CA ALA A 171 -10.32 -0.71 -2.47
C ALA A 171 -10.36 0.81 -2.59
N SER A 172 -9.19 1.44 -2.73
CA SER A 172 -9.07 2.89 -2.83
C SER A 172 -7.99 3.29 -3.84
N SER A 173 -8.16 4.45 -4.47
CA SER A 173 -7.32 4.94 -5.57
C SER A 173 -6.54 6.19 -5.22
#